data_AF-A0A1H7VVK4-F1
#
_entry.id   AF-A0A1H7VVK4-F1
#
_cell.length_a   1.000
_cell.length_b   1.000
_cell.length_c   1.000
_cell.angle_alpha   90.00
_cell.angle_beta   90.00
_cell.angle_gamma   90.00
#
_symmetry.space_group_name_H-M   'P 1'
#
loop_
_entity.id
_entity.type
_entity.pdbx_description
1 polymer ?
#
loop_
_entity_poly.entity_id
_entity_poly.type
_entity_poly.pdbx_seq_one_letter_code
_entity_poly.pdbx_strand_id
1 'polypeptide(L)'
;MGIGSDLKKRALGLSAKAVERLMADEKRAMQIAEAIGKVQRGKQALDKGHEELMRTLHVATPGDFKTVGKRLAGLKRRLRELDEKLDELAQK
;
A
#
# COMPACT_ATOMS: atom_id res chain seq x y z
N MET A 1 -5.58 -2.45 28.82
CA MET A 1 -6.45 -3.10 27.81
C MET A 1 -7.64 -2.19 27.59
N GLY A 2 -7.76 -1.59 26.40
CA GLY A 2 -8.63 -0.43 26.18
C GLY A 2 -9.95 -0.78 25.51
N ILE A 3 -11.01 -0.03 25.85
CA ILE A 3 -12.33 -0.13 25.23
C ILE A 3 -12.26 -0.05 23.69
N GLY A 4 -11.31 0.72 23.15
CA GLY A 4 -11.06 0.81 21.71
C GLY A 4 -10.54 -0.47 21.06
N SER A 5 -9.75 -1.29 21.78
CA SER A 5 -9.30 -2.59 21.24
C SER A 5 -10.44 -3.61 21.20
N ASP A 6 -11.35 -3.57 22.16
CA ASP A 6 -12.48 -4.49 22.23
C ASP A 6 -13.60 -4.10 21.25
N LEU A 7 -13.82 -2.80 21.04
CA LEU A 7 -14.73 -2.31 20.01
C LEU A 7 -14.24 -2.69 18.60
N LYS A 8 -12.93 -2.54 18.32
CA LYS A 8 -12.33 -3.01 17.07
C LYS A 8 -12.48 -4.52 16.89
N LYS A 9 -12.21 -5.31 17.93
CA LYS A 9 -12.38 -6.78 17.88
C LYS A 9 -13.83 -7.17 17.61
N ARG A 10 -14.79 -6.51 18.25
CA ARG A 10 -16.23 -6.77 18.01
C ARG A 10 -16.67 -6.34 16.62
N ALA A 11 -16.23 -5.19 16.14
CA ALA A 11 -16.51 -4.72 14.78
C ALA A 11 -15.92 -5.67 13.72
N LEU A 12 -14.67 -6.10 13.90
CA LEU A 12 -14.02 -7.09 13.04
C LEU A 12 -14.76 -8.43 13.07
N GLY A 13 -15.15 -8.91 14.25
CA GLY A 13 -15.92 -10.15 14.41
C GLY A 13 -17.30 -10.11 13.75
N LEU A 14 -17.99 -8.97 13.82
CA LEU A 14 -19.28 -8.76 13.13
C LEU A 14 -19.10 -8.70 11.61
N SER A 15 -18.06 -8.01 11.12
CA SER A 15 -17.75 -7.97 9.69
C SER A 15 -17.35 -9.35 9.14
N ALA A 16 -16.57 -10.13 9.91
CA ALA A 16 -16.15 -11.47 9.53
C ALA A 16 -17.35 -12.43 9.40
N LYS A 17 -18.27 -12.43 10.38
CA LYS A 17 -19.49 -13.24 10.34
C LYS A 17 -20.45 -12.82 9.23
N ALA A 18 -20.51 -11.52 8.90
CA ALA A 18 -21.30 -11.03 7.78
C ALA A 18 -20.71 -11.47 6.43
N VAL A 19 -19.38 -11.41 6.29
CA VAL A 19 -18.67 -11.94 5.11
C VAL A 19 -18.85 -13.45 4.99
N GLU A 20 -18.76 -14.19 6.10
CA GLU A 20 -18.97 -15.64 6.14
C GLU A 20 -20.38 -16.05 5.71
N ARG A 21 -21.42 -15.34 6.19
CA ARG A 21 -22.81 -15.56 5.73
C ARG A 21 -23.06 -15.14 4.29
N LEU A 22 -22.36 -14.12 3.79
CA LEU A 22 -22.42 -13.68 2.39
C LEU A 22 -21.73 -14.71 1.47
N MET A 23 -20.65 -15.33 1.95
CA MET A 23 -19.88 -16.35 1.24
C MET A 23 -20.52 -17.75 1.27
N ALA A 24 -21.41 -18.01 2.25
CA ALA A 24 -22.19 -19.24 2.34
C ALA A 24 -23.18 -19.43 1.17
N ASP A 25 -23.51 -18.36 0.44
CA ASP A 25 -24.19 -18.42 -0.85
C ASP A 25 -23.13 -18.30 -1.96
N GLU A 26 -22.44 -19.41 -2.26
CA GLU A 26 -21.28 -19.46 -3.17
C GLU A 26 -21.54 -18.77 -4.52
N LYS A 27 -22.77 -18.83 -5.03
CA LYS A 27 -23.16 -18.19 -6.29
C LYS A 27 -23.20 -16.67 -6.19
N ARG A 28 -23.77 -16.11 -5.10
CA ARG A 28 -23.77 -14.66 -4.88
C ARG A 28 -22.38 -14.14 -4.52
N ALA A 29 -21.63 -14.91 -3.76
CA ALA A 29 -20.25 -14.61 -3.40
C ALA A 29 -19.35 -14.45 -4.64
N MET A 30 -19.47 -15.39 -5.59
CA MET A 30 -18.71 -15.36 -6.84
C MET A 30 -19.09 -14.15 -7.71
N GLN A 31 -20.39 -13.82 -7.83
CA GLN A 31 -20.86 -12.65 -8.57
C GLN A 31 -20.36 -11.33 -7.98
N ILE A 32 -20.36 -11.21 -6.64
CA ILE A 32 -19.84 -10.04 -5.94
C ILE A 32 -18.32 -9.94 -6.11
N ALA A 33 -17.60 -11.06 -5.99
CA ALA A 33 -16.16 -11.09 -6.22
C ALA A 33 -15.79 -10.68 -7.66
N GLU A 34 -16.54 -11.14 -8.66
CA GLU A 34 -16.37 -10.72 -10.05
C GLU A 34 -16.67 -9.23 -10.26
N ALA A 35 -17.74 -8.71 -9.66
CA ALA A 35 -18.09 -7.30 -9.73
C ALA A 35 -17.02 -6.42 -9.07
N ILE A 36 -16.56 -6.79 -7.88
CA ILE A 36 -15.46 -6.11 -7.19
C ILE A 36 -14.18 -6.19 -8.03
N GLY A 37 -13.86 -7.35 -8.60
CA GLY A 37 -12.71 -7.52 -9.47
C GLY A 37 -12.76 -6.63 -10.71
N LYS A 38 -13.93 -6.49 -11.36
CA LYS A 38 -14.14 -5.59 -12.50
C LYS A 38 -13.95 -4.13 -12.09
N VAL A 39 -14.52 -3.71 -10.97
CA VAL A 39 -14.35 -2.35 -10.43
C VAL A 39 -12.89 -2.06 -10.07
N GLN A 40 -12.19 -3.01 -9.45
CA GLN A 40 -10.78 -2.87 -9.12
C GLN A 40 -9.91 -2.72 -10.38
N ARG A 41 -10.16 -3.52 -11.43
CA ARG A 41 -9.45 -3.38 -12.71
C ARG A 41 -9.76 -2.04 -13.39
N GLY A 42 -11.02 -1.60 -13.36
CA GLY A 42 -11.42 -0.31 -13.89
C GLY A 42 -10.74 0.85 -13.18
N LYS A 43 -10.68 0.79 -11.84
CA LYS A 43 -9.92 1.75 -11.03
C LYS A 43 -8.45 1.77 -11.40
N GLN A 44 -7.81 0.60 -11.50
CA GLN A 44 -6.40 0.51 -11.90
C GLN A 44 -6.13 1.09 -13.29
N ALA A 45 -7.04 0.91 -14.25
CA ALA A 45 -6.92 1.49 -15.59
C ALA A 45 -7.03 3.03 -15.54
N LEU A 46 -7.98 3.55 -14.76
CA LEU A 46 -8.12 4.99 -14.54
C LEU A 46 -6.91 5.60 -13.83
N ASP A 47 -6.42 4.96 -12.78
CA ASP A 47 -5.24 5.39 -12.03
C ASP A 47 -4.01 5.47 -12.95
N LYS A 48 -3.82 4.47 -13.83
CA LYS A 48 -2.75 4.49 -14.84
C LYS A 48 -2.90 5.63 -15.84
N GLY A 49 -4.10 5.82 -16.39
CA GLY A 49 -4.35 6.92 -17.32
C GLY A 49 -4.16 8.29 -16.69
N HIS A 50 -4.51 8.44 -15.40
CA HIS A 50 -4.27 9.66 -14.65
C HIS A 50 -2.77 9.91 -14.42
N GLU A 51 -1.99 8.89 -14.02
CA GLU A 51 -0.54 9.02 -13.89
C GLU A 51 0.14 9.34 -15.23
N GLU A 52 -0.32 8.75 -16.34
CA GLU A 52 0.17 9.04 -17.68
C GLU A 52 -0.12 10.48 -18.10
N LEU A 53 -1.34 10.96 -17.90
CA LEU A 53 -1.72 12.37 -18.13
C LEU A 53 -0.86 13.34 -17.33
N MET A 54 -0.67 13.06 -16.04
CA MET A 54 0.15 13.89 -15.16
C MET A 54 1.60 13.96 -15.66
N ARG A 55 2.17 12.83 -16.09
CA ARG A 55 3.50 12.78 -16.70
C ARG A 55 3.58 13.56 -18.01
N THR A 56 2.58 13.44 -18.89
CA THR A 56 2.49 14.23 -20.13
C THR A 56 2.40 15.73 -19.86
N LEU A 57 1.69 16.12 -18.80
CA LEU A 57 1.59 17.51 -18.35
C LEU A 57 2.81 17.98 -17.53
N HIS A 58 3.86 17.16 -17.44
CA HIS A 58 5.06 17.41 -16.64
C HIS A 58 4.78 17.69 -15.16
N VAL A 59 3.68 17.15 -14.62
CA VAL A 59 3.32 17.22 -13.21
C VAL A 59 3.80 15.96 -12.50
N ALA A 60 4.40 16.14 -11.32
CA ALA A 60 4.89 15.02 -10.51
C ALA A 60 3.74 14.10 -10.07
N THR A 61 3.91 12.79 -10.26
CA THR A 61 2.95 11.78 -9.80
C THR A 61 3.29 11.28 -8.40
N PRO A 62 2.30 10.73 -7.65
CA PRO A 62 2.57 10.04 -6.38
C PRO A 62 3.64 8.94 -6.47
N GLY A 63 3.68 8.21 -7.61
CA GLY A 63 4.70 7.21 -7.88
C GLY A 63 6.13 7.77 -7.98
N ASP A 64 6.28 8.99 -8.47
CA ASP A 64 7.58 9.67 -8.58
C ASP A 64 8.12 10.04 -7.19
N PHE A 65 7.27 10.58 -6.30
CA PHE A 65 7.64 10.83 -4.90
C PHE A 65 8.07 9.55 -4.18
N LYS A 66 7.37 8.43 -4.40
CA LYS A 66 7.76 7.12 -3.83
C LYS A 66 9.12 6.66 -4.35
N THR A 67 9.41 6.89 -5.63
CA THR A 67 10.69 6.54 -6.26
C THR A 67 11.83 7.37 -5.70
N VAL A 68 11.64 8.69 -5.56
CA VAL A 68 12.62 9.59 -4.93
C VAL A 68 12.85 9.18 -3.48
N GLY A 69 11.80 8.90 -2.71
CA GLY A 69 11.91 8.44 -1.33
C GLY A 69 12.75 7.17 -1.18
N LYS A 70 12.58 6.18 -2.07
CA LYS A 70 13.41 4.97 -2.09
C LYS A 70 14.88 5.26 -2.38
N ARG A 71 15.17 6.11 -3.36
CA ARG A 71 16.54 6.51 -3.71
C ARG A 71 17.22 7.23 -2.55
N LEU A 72 16.49 8.13 -1.89
CA LEU A 72 16.97 8.87 -0.72
C LEU A 72 17.26 7.93 0.46
N ALA A 73 16.38 6.96 0.71
CA ALA A 73 16.60 5.95 1.75
C ALA A 73 17.87 5.11 1.46
N GLY A 74 18.09 4.72 0.20
CA GLY A 74 19.31 4.05 -0.22
C GLY A 74 20.58 4.90 -0.03
N LEU A 75 20.50 6.19 -0.36
CA LEU A 75 21.61 7.13 -0.17
C LEU A 75 21.94 7.29 1.32
N LYS A 76 20.92 7.45 2.18
CA LYS A 76 21.10 7.54 3.64
C LYS A 76 21.82 6.32 4.20
N ARG A 77 21.48 5.12 3.72
CA ARG A 77 22.15 3.88 4.14
C ARG A 77 23.63 3.88 3.74
N ARG A 78 23.94 4.26 2.49
CA ARG A 78 25.32 4.34 2.01
C ARG A 78 26.15 5.37 2.76
N LEU A 79 25.55 6.52 3.11
CA LEU A 79 26.21 7.52 3.93
C LEU A 79 26.58 6.96 5.30
N ARG A 80 25.67 6.24 5.95
CA ARG A 80 25.96 5.55 7.22
C ARG A 80 27.10 4.53 7.08
N GLU A 81 27.07 3.70 6.04
CA GLU A 81 28.13 2.70 5.80
C GLU A 81 29.50 3.35 5.53
N LEU A 82 29.53 4.57 4.95
CA LEU A 82 30.76 5.32 4.75
C LEU A 82 31.25 5.97 6.04
N ASP A 83 30.33 6.50 6.84
CA ASP A 83 30.61 7.08 8.17
C ASP A 83 31.25 6.04 9.09
N GLU A 84 30.65 4.85 9.17
CA GLU A 84 31.18 3.71 9.94
C GLU A 84 32.60 3.31 9.48
N LYS A 85 32.85 3.29 8.17
CA LYS A 85 34.20 2.99 7.63
C LYS A 85 35.22 4.08 7.94
N LEU A 86 34.81 5.34 7.94
CA LEU A 86 35.69 6.45 8.28
C LEU A 86 36.07 6.39 9.76
N ASP A 87 35.13 6.08 10.63
CA ASP A 87 35.38 5.89 12.07
C ASP A 87 36.35 4.73 12.31
N GLU A 88 36.17 3.59 11.64
CA GLU A 88 37.10 2.45 11.71
C GLU A 88 38.52 2.80 11.25
N LEU A 89 38.64 3.61 10.21
CA LEU A 89 39.93 4.08 9.70
C LEU A 89 40.58 5.12 10.60
N ALA A 90 39.79 5.98 11.25
CA ALA A 90 40.28 7.00 12.17
C ALA A 90 40.74 6.42 13.53
N GLN A 91 40.29 5.22 13.90
CA GLN A 91 40.72 4.51 15.10
C GLN A 91 41.96 3.61 14.89
N LYS A 92 42.48 3.51 13.66
CA LYS A 92 43.76 2.85 13.35
C LYS A 92 44.90 3.87 13.27
#